data_AF-A0A5C7A5L3-F1
#
_entry.id   AF-A0A5C7A5L3-F1
#
_cell.length_a   1.000
_cell.length_b   1.000
_cell.length_c   1.000
_cell.angle_alpha   90.00
_cell.angle_beta   90.00
_cell.angle_gamma   90.00
#
_symmetry.space_group_name_H-M   'P 1'
#
loop_
_entity.id
_entity.type
_entity.pdbx_description
1 polymer ?
#
loop_
_entity_poly.entity_id
_entity_poly.type
_entity_poly.pdbx_seq_one_letter_code
_entity_poly.pdbx_strand_id
1 'polypeptide(L)'
;MSEFWQELIINLGGNAVLGGLIIYLGKIYLERIGRNEQAAIDGRLRSLEQDHEKLLSRGEHFHQISQKAYTNFFTAKMDAYIKLANLRYDYVSAIDNFVPDPFDVTERVNKFQAKIVLKIRNHIQKNRIYWSDDLLVNFDEWNKKFTLEKSSGEYDRRQRWSHFSALAREMEESAQLLADNELYDDILRFMEENTENWDKLLNNIDSDILSLRKKYNL
;
A
#
# COMPACT_ATOMS: atom_id res chain seq x y z
N MET A 1 -9.46 97.89 -44.10
CA MET A 1 -9.33 96.42 -44.30
C MET A 1 -10.74 95.88 -44.39
N SER A 2 -11.07 95.09 -45.43
CA SER A 2 -12.44 94.58 -45.60
C SER A 2 -12.78 93.56 -44.52
N GLU A 3 -14.03 93.59 -44.03
CA GLU A 3 -14.58 92.69 -43.00
C GLU A 3 -14.31 91.20 -43.32
N PHE A 4 -14.26 90.85 -44.60
CA PHE A 4 -13.91 89.53 -45.10
C PHE A 4 -12.59 88.97 -44.55
N TRP A 5 -11.50 89.76 -44.52
CA TRP A 5 -10.20 89.26 -44.07
C TRP A 5 -10.12 89.09 -42.55
N GLN A 6 -10.88 89.87 -41.78
CA GLN A 6 -10.96 89.71 -40.33
C GLN A 6 -11.81 88.49 -39.96
N GLU A 7 -12.97 88.30 -40.61
CA GLU A 7 -13.80 87.10 -40.39
C GLU A 7 -13.06 85.81 -40.81
N LEU A 8 -12.33 85.83 -41.93
CA LEU A 8 -11.57 84.66 -42.37
C LEU A 8 -10.50 84.25 -41.35
N ILE A 9 -9.74 85.22 -40.80
CA ILE A 9 -8.68 84.95 -39.82
C ILE A 9 -9.26 84.51 -38.48
N ILE A 10 -10.35 85.12 -38.02
CA ILE A 10 -11.03 84.75 -36.77
C ILE A 10 -11.64 83.34 -36.89
N ASN A 11 -12.24 83.01 -38.03
CA ASN A 11 -12.87 81.70 -38.24
C ASN A 11 -11.82 80.59 -38.44
N LEU A 12 -10.71 80.86 -39.16
CA LEU A 12 -9.59 79.93 -39.28
C LEU A 12 -8.86 79.72 -37.95
N GLY A 13 -8.59 80.80 -37.19
CA GLY A 13 -7.97 80.73 -35.87
C GLY A 13 -8.85 80.05 -34.83
N GLY A 14 -10.15 80.34 -34.83
CA GLY A 14 -11.14 79.70 -33.96
C GLY A 14 -11.28 78.21 -34.22
N ASN A 15 -11.35 77.80 -35.49
CA ASN A 15 -11.42 76.38 -35.87
C ASN A 15 -10.12 75.62 -35.59
N ALA A 16 -8.96 76.26 -35.72
CA ALA A 16 -7.67 75.66 -35.37
C ALA A 16 -7.54 75.41 -33.85
N VAL A 17 -7.96 76.37 -33.03
CA VAL A 17 -7.96 76.22 -31.57
C VAL A 17 -8.97 75.17 -31.11
N LEU A 18 -10.19 75.19 -31.64
CA LEU A 18 -11.21 74.19 -31.32
C LEU A 18 -10.79 72.78 -31.78
N GLY A 19 -10.22 72.65 -32.98
CA GLY A 19 -9.69 71.39 -33.48
C GLY A 19 -8.55 70.85 -32.61
N GLY A 20 -7.60 71.71 -32.21
CA GLY A 20 -6.52 71.34 -31.30
C GLY A 20 -7.01 70.87 -29.92
N LEU A 21 -8.03 71.51 -29.38
CA LEU A 21 -8.61 71.17 -28.07
C LEU A 21 -9.38 69.84 -28.11
N ILE A 22 -10.11 69.56 -29.21
CA ILE A 22 -10.79 68.28 -29.43
C ILE A 22 -9.77 67.14 -29.56
N ILE A 23 -8.70 67.35 -30.32
CA ILE A 23 -7.63 66.35 -30.48
C ILE A 23 -6.95 66.08 -29.14
N TYR A 24 -6.62 67.12 -28.37
CA TYR A 24 -5.98 66.99 -27.06
C TYR A 24 -6.86 66.25 -26.04
N LEU A 25 -8.14 66.63 -25.93
CA LEU A 25 -9.09 65.97 -25.04
C LEU A 25 -9.38 64.52 -25.46
N GLY A 26 -9.53 64.27 -26.77
CA GLY A 26 -9.69 62.93 -27.32
C GLY A 26 -8.48 62.04 -27.03
N LYS A 27 -7.26 62.58 -27.18
CA LYS A 27 -6.02 61.86 -26.86
C LYS A 27 -5.94 61.50 -25.37
N ILE A 28 -6.21 62.45 -24.47
CA ILE A 28 -6.21 62.18 -23.02
C ILE A 28 -7.26 61.13 -22.65
N TYR A 29 -8.45 61.22 -23.23
CA TYR A 29 -9.53 60.29 -22.93
C TYR A 29 -9.19 58.87 -23.38
N LEU A 30 -8.65 58.71 -24.61
CA LEU A 30 -8.20 57.42 -25.14
C LEU A 30 -7.01 56.85 -24.36
N GLU A 31 -6.02 57.67 -24.00
CA GLU A 31 -4.89 57.22 -23.18
C GLU A 31 -5.29 56.80 -21.76
N ARG A 32 -6.35 57.40 -21.20
CA ARG A 32 -6.86 57.04 -19.87
C ARG A 32 -7.63 55.73 -19.92
N ILE A 33 -8.43 55.52 -20.97
CA ILE A 33 -9.10 54.24 -21.21
C ILE A 33 -8.07 53.14 -21.45
N GLY A 34 -7.09 53.37 -22.33
CA GLY A 34 -6.03 52.41 -22.62
C GLY A 34 -5.21 52.03 -21.38
N ARG A 35 -4.85 52.99 -20.52
CA ARG A 35 -4.16 52.71 -19.26
C ARG A 35 -5.00 51.89 -18.27
N ASN A 36 -6.31 52.17 -18.18
CA ASN A 36 -7.21 51.42 -17.31
C ASN A 36 -7.44 49.99 -17.82
N GLU A 37 -7.60 49.82 -19.13
CA GLU A 37 -7.72 48.50 -19.76
C GLU A 37 -6.43 47.69 -19.60
N GLN A 38 -5.27 48.33 -19.77
CA GLN A 38 -3.98 47.66 -19.61
C GLN A 38 -3.73 47.26 -18.15
N ALA A 39 -4.05 48.13 -17.18
CA ALA A 39 -3.98 47.77 -15.76
C ALA A 39 -4.96 46.65 -15.38
N ALA A 40 -6.16 46.63 -15.98
CA ALA A 40 -7.13 45.56 -15.76
C ALA A 40 -6.67 44.22 -16.37
N ILE A 41 -6.02 44.25 -17.54
CA ILE A 41 -5.42 43.08 -18.18
C ILE A 41 -4.26 42.56 -17.33
N ASP A 42 -3.33 43.42 -16.92
CA ASP A 42 -2.19 43.05 -16.07
C ASP A 42 -2.65 42.47 -14.73
N GLY A 43 -3.71 43.02 -14.14
CA GLY A 43 -4.33 42.50 -12.92
C GLY A 43 -4.89 41.09 -13.11
N ARG A 44 -5.59 40.85 -14.23
CA ARG A 44 -6.11 39.51 -14.59
C ARG A 44 -4.98 38.52 -14.88
N LEU A 45 -3.92 38.96 -15.55
CA LEU A 45 -2.75 38.13 -15.87
C LEU A 45 -2.06 37.66 -14.60
N ARG A 46 -1.79 38.58 -13.65
CA ARG A 46 -1.21 38.24 -12.35
C ARG A 46 -2.08 37.30 -11.52
N SER A 47 -3.40 37.48 -11.53
CA SER A 47 -4.29 36.54 -10.82
C SER A 47 -4.26 35.15 -11.46
N LEU A 48 -4.20 35.09 -12.79
CA LEU A 48 -4.12 33.83 -13.54
C LEU A 48 -2.79 33.10 -13.29
N GLU A 49 -1.67 33.84 -13.24
CA GLU A 49 -0.36 33.31 -12.88
C GLU A 49 -0.36 32.74 -11.46
N GLN A 50 -0.89 33.48 -10.48
CA GLN A 50 -0.98 33.02 -9.09
C GLN A 50 -1.88 31.78 -8.94
N ASP A 51 -3.01 31.73 -9.64
CA ASP A 51 -3.90 30.57 -9.61
C ASP A 51 -3.26 29.37 -10.30
N HIS A 52 -2.52 29.59 -11.39
CA HIS A 52 -1.77 28.54 -12.07
C HIS A 52 -0.65 27.96 -11.19
N GLU A 53 0.11 28.81 -10.50
CA GLU A 53 1.18 28.41 -9.57
C GLU A 53 0.63 27.62 -8.36
N LYS A 54 -0.54 28.01 -7.84
CA LYS A 54 -1.25 27.23 -6.80
C LYS A 54 -1.72 25.87 -7.30
N LEU A 55 -2.19 25.78 -8.55
CA LEU A 55 -2.61 24.51 -9.14
C LEU A 55 -1.42 23.58 -9.39
N LEU A 56 -0.30 24.11 -9.89
CA LEU A 56 0.95 23.37 -10.09
C LEU A 56 1.50 22.82 -8.76
N SER A 57 1.66 23.69 -7.75
CA SER A 57 2.16 23.28 -6.43
C SER A 57 1.26 22.25 -5.74
N ARG A 58 -0.07 22.37 -5.90
CA ARG A 58 -1.03 21.37 -5.41
C ARG A 58 -0.87 20.04 -6.13
N GLY A 59 -0.70 20.07 -7.45
CA GLY A 59 -0.45 18.89 -8.28
C GLY A 59 0.86 18.17 -7.90
N GLU A 60 1.94 18.92 -7.71
CA GLU A 60 3.23 18.42 -7.25
C GLU A 60 3.15 17.79 -5.86
N HIS A 61 2.46 18.43 -4.91
CA HIS A 61 2.27 17.89 -3.57
C HIS A 61 1.46 16.59 -3.58
N PHE A 62 0.40 16.50 -4.40
CA PHE A 62 -0.33 15.24 -4.59
C PHE A 62 0.53 14.16 -5.24
N HIS A 63 1.38 14.52 -6.20
CA HIS A 63 2.31 13.60 -6.84
C HIS A 63 3.35 13.06 -5.85
N GLN A 64 3.89 13.92 -4.97
CA GLN A 64 4.82 13.51 -3.92
C GLN A 64 4.16 12.60 -2.88
N ILE A 65 2.91 12.92 -2.47
CA ILE A 65 2.14 12.05 -1.56
C ILE A 65 1.87 10.69 -2.21
N SER A 66 1.44 10.67 -3.47
CA SER A 66 1.12 9.41 -4.16
C SER A 66 2.37 8.56 -4.38
N GLN A 67 3.50 9.18 -4.73
CA GLN A 67 4.79 8.50 -4.86
C GLN A 67 5.28 7.93 -3.52
N LYS A 68 5.17 8.70 -2.43
CA LYS A 68 5.54 8.24 -1.08
C LYS A 68 4.64 7.10 -0.61
N ALA A 69 3.33 7.20 -0.82
CA ALA A 69 2.38 6.16 -0.47
C ALA A 69 2.64 4.87 -1.27
N TYR A 70 2.90 5.00 -2.59
CA TYR A 70 3.27 3.86 -3.43
C TYR A 70 4.56 3.20 -2.96
N THR A 71 5.60 4.00 -2.66
CA THR A 71 6.90 3.49 -2.19
C THR A 71 6.75 2.73 -0.87
N ASN A 72 5.99 3.28 0.08
CA ASN A 72 5.72 2.63 1.36
C ASN A 72 4.94 1.32 1.16
N PHE A 73 3.90 1.32 0.32
CA PHE A 73 3.12 0.13 0.01
C PHE A 73 3.98 -0.95 -0.66
N PHE A 74 4.78 -0.57 -1.65
CA PHE A 74 5.66 -1.48 -2.35
C PHE A 74 6.71 -2.09 -1.41
N THR A 75 7.34 -1.27 -0.55
CA THR A 75 8.32 -1.74 0.43
C THR A 75 7.69 -2.73 1.39
N ALA A 76 6.54 -2.39 1.99
CA ALA A 76 5.82 -3.28 2.90
C ALA A 76 5.38 -4.59 2.22
N LYS A 77 4.97 -4.53 0.95
CA LYS A 77 4.66 -5.71 0.14
C LYS A 77 5.91 -6.58 -0.03
N MET A 78 7.04 -6.02 -0.45
CA MET A 78 8.27 -6.77 -0.67
C MET A 78 8.79 -7.41 0.62
N ASP A 79 8.78 -6.67 1.74
CA ASP A 79 9.15 -7.19 3.06
C ASP A 79 8.28 -8.38 3.47
N ALA A 80 6.97 -8.29 3.17
CA ALA A 80 6.05 -9.38 3.44
C ALA A 80 6.41 -10.63 2.61
N TYR A 81 6.68 -10.49 1.31
CA TYR A 81 7.09 -11.63 0.46
C TYR A 81 8.44 -12.22 0.87
N ILE A 82 9.44 -11.38 1.19
CA ILE A 82 10.76 -11.86 1.66
C ILE A 82 10.59 -12.67 2.93
N LYS A 83 9.80 -12.18 3.88
CA LYS A 83 9.54 -12.92 5.12
C LYS A 83 8.80 -14.23 4.86
N LEU A 84 7.86 -14.25 3.93
CA LEU A 84 7.13 -15.47 3.56
C LEU A 84 8.05 -16.50 2.89
N ALA A 85 8.95 -16.05 2.01
CA ALA A 85 9.98 -16.87 1.38
C ALA A 85 10.90 -17.52 2.42
N ASN A 86 11.39 -16.74 3.38
CA ASN A 86 12.25 -17.24 4.45
C ASN A 86 11.52 -18.29 5.31
N LEU A 87 10.25 -18.05 5.66
CA LEU A 87 9.46 -19.04 6.40
C LEU A 87 9.26 -20.34 5.62
N ARG A 88 9.06 -20.27 4.30
CA ARG A 88 8.99 -21.45 3.42
C ARG A 88 10.33 -22.18 3.36
N TYR A 89 11.44 -21.46 3.26
CA TYR A 89 12.78 -22.04 3.29
C TYR A 89 13.06 -22.74 4.64
N ASP A 90 12.73 -22.08 5.75
CA ASP A 90 12.85 -22.63 7.09
C ASP A 90 11.99 -23.89 7.24
N TYR A 91 10.79 -23.93 6.65
CA TYR A 91 9.90 -25.09 6.69
C TYR A 91 10.52 -26.31 6.01
N VAL A 92 11.06 -26.15 4.80
CA VAL A 92 11.73 -27.25 4.09
C VAL A 92 13.00 -27.67 4.82
N SER A 93 13.79 -26.70 5.30
CA SER A 93 14.97 -26.99 6.12
C SER A 93 14.62 -27.74 7.41
N ALA A 94 13.47 -27.45 8.02
CA ALA A 94 13.02 -28.14 9.22
C ALA A 94 12.66 -29.60 8.94
N ILE A 95 12.18 -29.93 7.74
CA ILE A 95 11.92 -31.31 7.32
C ILE A 95 13.23 -32.04 7.07
N ASP A 96 14.11 -31.45 6.24
CA ASP A 96 15.34 -32.12 5.78
C ASP A 96 16.33 -32.40 6.91
N ASN A 97 16.37 -31.54 7.93
CA ASN A 97 17.30 -31.66 9.05
C ASN A 97 16.72 -32.41 10.26
N PHE A 98 15.47 -32.89 10.19
CA PHE A 98 14.85 -33.57 11.30
C PHE A 98 15.32 -35.03 11.39
N VAL A 99 16.01 -35.35 12.47
CA VAL A 99 16.39 -36.72 12.82
C VAL A 99 15.68 -37.06 14.13
N PRO A 100 14.59 -37.85 14.11
CA PRO A 100 13.89 -38.22 15.33
C PRO A 100 14.80 -39.12 16.17
N ASP A 101 14.98 -38.80 17.46
CA ASP A 101 15.62 -39.72 18.39
C ASP A 101 14.64 -40.89 18.68
N PRO A 102 14.99 -42.13 18.32
CA PRO A 102 14.13 -43.29 18.57
C PRO A 102 13.94 -43.61 20.05
N PHE A 103 14.76 -43.06 20.94
CA PHE A 103 14.73 -43.29 22.38
C PHE A 103 14.05 -42.17 23.18
N ASP A 104 13.88 -40.98 22.59
CA ASP A 104 13.17 -39.86 23.22
C ASP A 104 11.75 -39.71 22.66
N VAL A 105 10.77 -40.06 23.50
CA VAL A 105 9.35 -39.98 23.15
C VAL A 105 8.90 -38.54 22.88
N THR A 106 9.58 -37.55 23.46
CA THR A 106 9.26 -36.13 23.36
C THR A 106 9.87 -35.44 22.13
N GLU A 107 10.88 -36.07 21.49
CA GLU A 107 11.52 -35.62 20.24
C GLU A 107 10.97 -36.30 18.98
N ARG A 108 10.02 -37.24 19.09
CA ARG A 108 9.38 -37.86 17.91
C ARG A 108 8.66 -36.84 17.02
N VAL A 109 8.22 -35.73 17.59
CA VAL A 109 7.44 -34.70 16.89
C VAL A 109 8.36 -33.53 16.53
N ASN A 110 8.39 -33.16 15.25
CA ASN A 110 9.11 -31.98 14.78
C ASN A 110 8.40 -30.68 15.18
N LYS A 111 8.48 -30.30 16.46
CA LYS A 111 7.84 -29.11 17.02
C LYS A 111 8.28 -27.84 16.29
N PHE A 112 9.49 -27.82 15.75
CA PHE A 112 10.01 -26.70 14.98
C PHE A 112 9.24 -26.51 13.67
N GLN A 113 9.04 -27.59 12.90
CA GLN A 113 8.21 -27.60 11.68
C GLN A 113 6.79 -27.11 11.97
N ALA A 114 6.13 -27.65 13.01
CA ALA A 114 4.77 -27.24 13.38
C ALA A 114 4.67 -25.74 13.72
N LYS A 115 5.67 -25.20 14.43
CA LYS A 115 5.76 -23.77 14.71
C LYS A 115 5.93 -22.93 13.44
N ILE A 116 6.66 -23.42 12.44
CA ILE A 116 6.83 -22.71 11.17
C ILE A 116 5.51 -22.68 10.39
N VAL A 117 4.76 -23.78 10.33
CA VAL A 117 3.42 -23.82 9.71
C VAL A 117 2.53 -22.71 10.31
N LEU A 118 2.49 -22.61 11.63
CA LEU A 118 1.73 -21.55 12.31
C LEU A 118 2.24 -20.14 11.99
N LYS A 119 3.56 -19.95 11.88
CA LYS A 119 4.16 -18.67 11.47
C LYS A 119 3.76 -18.30 10.04
N ILE A 120 3.80 -19.24 9.10
CA ILE A 120 3.36 -19.03 7.71
C ILE A 120 1.88 -18.61 7.70
N ARG A 121 1.01 -19.39 8.35
CA ARG A 121 -0.42 -19.09 8.45
C ARG A 121 -0.68 -17.68 8.98
N ASN A 122 -0.07 -17.33 10.11
CA ASN A 122 -0.29 -16.04 10.75
C ASN A 122 0.28 -14.89 9.92
N HIS A 123 1.42 -15.10 9.24
CA HIS A 123 2.01 -14.11 8.36
C HIS A 123 1.14 -13.85 7.14
N ILE A 124 0.56 -14.89 6.53
CA ILE A 124 -0.40 -14.73 5.43
C ILE A 124 -1.64 -13.97 5.91
N GLN A 125 -2.22 -14.33 7.05
CA GLN A 125 -3.41 -13.65 7.61
C GLN A 125 -3.17 -12.18 7.92
N LYS A 126 -2.03 -11.83 8.52
CA LYS A 126 -1.72 -10.44 8.90
C LYS A 126 -1.50 -9.53 7.68
N ASN A 127 -1.05 -10.10 6.57
CA ASN A 127 -0.58 -9.35 5.39
C ASN A 127 -1.45 -9.59 4.15
N ARG A 128 -2.72 -9.98 4.32
CA ARG A 128 -3.64 -10.37 3.23
C ARG A 128 -3.67 -9.41 2.05
N ILE A 129 -3.54 -8.10 2.30
CA ILE A 129 -3.60 -7.06 1.27
C ILE A 129 -2.45 -7.11 0.25
N TYR A 130 -1.38 -7.86 0.53
CA TYR A 130 -0.17 -7.91 -0.31
C TYR A 130 -0.11 -9.14 -1.23
N TRP A 131 -0.93 -10.15 -0.95
CA TRP A 131 -0.86 -11.46 -1.60
C TRP A 131 -1.56 -11.48 -2.97
N SER A 132 -1.16 -12.43 -3.83
CA SER A 132 -1.92 -12.72 -5.04
C SER A 132 -3.27 -13.34 -4.70
N ASP A 133 -4.25 -13.17 -5.58
CA ASP A 133 -5.55 -13.79 -5.42
C ASP A 133 -5.44 -15.32 -5.39
N ASP A 134 -4.57 -15.89 -6.23
CA ASP A 134 -4.34 -17.34 -6.27
C ASP A 134 -3.76 -17.88 -4.94
N LEU A 135 -2.80 -17.17 -4.35
CA LEU A 135 -2.27 -17.52 -3.03
C LEU A 135 -3.37 -17.46 -1.97
N LEU A 136 -4.21 -16.42 -1.99
CA LEU A 136 -5.29 -16.24 -1.02
C LEU A 136 -6.36 -17.31 -1.15
N VAL A 137 -6.75 -17.69 -2.37
CA VAL A 137 -7.74 -18.76 -2.62
C VAL A 137 -7.23 -20.08 -2.04
N ASN A 138 -6.01 -20.49 -2.40
CA ASN A 138 -5.42 -21.73 -1.89
C ASN A 138 -5.23 -21.68 -0.37
N PHE A 139 -4.80 -20.53 0.16
CA PHE A 139 -4.67 -20.33 1.59
C PHE A 139 -6.01 -20.45 2.32
N ASP A 140 -7.07 -19.85 1.80
CA ASP A 140 -8.38 -19.84 2.45
C ASP A 140 -9.02 -21.22 2.47
N GLU A 141 -8.87 -21.98 1.38
CA GLU A 141 -9.30 -23.39 1.31
C GLU A 141 -8.59 -24.24 2.35
N TRP A 142 -7.25 -24.15 2.41
CA TRP A 142 -6.44 -24.87 3.40
C TRP A 142 -6.75 -24.42 4.83
N ASN A 143 -6.78 -23.10 5.07
CA ASN A 143 -6.96 -22.51 6.39
C ASN A 143 -8.34 -22.79 6.98
N LYS A 144 -9.37 -22.90 6.14
CA LYS A 144 -10.72 -23.31 6.57
C LYS A 144 -10.68 -24.71 7.18
N LYS A 145 -10.06 -25.68 6.50
CA LYS A 145 -9.89 -27.05 7.02
C LYS A 145 -9.04 -27.06 8.29
N PHE A 146 -7.89 -26.39 8.26
CA PHE A 146 -6.97 -26.30 9.39
C PHE A 146 -7.63 -25.71 10.64
N THR A 147 -8.42 -24.65 10.47
CA THR A 147 -9.09 -23.98 11.60
C THR A 147 -10.16 -24.88 12.22
N LEU A 148 -10.91 -25.64 11.41
CA LEU A 148 -11.89 -26.60 11.90
C LEU A 148 -11.22 -27.72 12.72
N GLU A 149 -10.18 -28.34 12.17
CA GLU A 149 -9.44 -29.43 12.82
C GLU A 149 -8.81 -28.96 14.13
N LYS A 150 -8.09 -27.83 14.09
CA LYS A 150 -7.47 -27.24 15.27
C LYS A 150 -8.48 -26.94 16.37
N SER A 151 -9.65 -26.40 16.01
CA SER A 151 -10.70 -26.07 16.99
C SER A 151 -11.29 -27.34 17.63
N SER A 152 -11.48 -28.39 16.83
CA SER A 152 -11.90 -29.72 17.32
C SER A 152 -10.88 -30.28 18.31
N GLY A 153 -9.60 -30.32 17.94
CA GLY A 153 -8.53 -30.81 18.81
C GLY A 153 -8.35 -29.97 20.08
N GLU A 154 -8.51 -28.64 20.01
CA GLU A 154 -8.49 -27.77 21.20
C GLU A 154 -9.67 -28.02 22.15
N TYR A 155 -10.84 -28.33 21.61
CA TYR A 155 -11.99 -28.68 22.44
C TYR A 155 -11.75 -30.02 23.13
N ASP A 156 -11.29 -31.03 22.40
CA ASP A 156 -10.99 -32.35 22.94
C ASP A 156 -9.89 -32.31 24.01
N ARG A 157 -8.78 -31.60 23.76
CA ARG A 157 -7.71 -31.39 24.76
C ARG A 157 -8.22 -30.73 26.04
N ARG A 158 -9.13 -29.76 25.93
CA ARG A 158 -9.75 -29.11 27.09
C ARG A 158 -10.61 -30.09 27.90
N GLN A 159 -11.35 -30.97 27.25
CA GLN A 159 -12.13 -32.00 27.94
C GLN A 159 -11.22 -33.04 28.62
N ARG A 160 -10.06 -33.33 28.01
CA ARG A 160 -9.04 -34.25 28.56
C ARG A 160 -8.03 -33.59 29.48
N TRP A 161 -8.26 -32.37 29.98
CA TRP A 161 -7.29 -31.67 30.83
C TRP A 161 -6.93 -32.41 32.12
N SER A 162 -7.90 -33.11 32.72
CA SER A 162 -7.68 -33.96 33.89
C SER A 162 -6.72 -35.13 33.59
N HIS A 163 -6.78 -35.68 32.38
CA HIS A 163 -5.88 -36.74 31.93
C HIS A 163 -4.44 -36.23 31.77
N PHE A 164 -4.23 -35.08 31.13
CA PHE A 164 -2.89 -34.46 31.06
C PHE A 164 -2.34 -34.13 32.45
N SER A 165 -3.20 -33.68 33.36
CA SER A 165 -2.81 -33.38 34.75
C SER A 165 -2.40 -34.63 35.53
N ALA A 166 -2.97 -35.80 35.22
CA ALA A 166 -2.59 -37.07 35.82
C ALA A 166 -1.25 -37.57 35.26
N LEU A 167 -1.10 -37.60 33.93
CA LEU A 167 0.15 -37.99 33.26
C LEU A 167 1.34 -37.11 33.66
N ALA A 168 1.12 -35.80 33.78
CA ALA A 168 2.13 -34.84 34.21
C ALA A 168 2.75 -35.21 35.57
N ARG A 169 1.96 -35.79 36.49
CA ARG A 169 2.46 -36.24 37.81
C ARG A 169 3.32 -37.49 37.71
N GLU A 170 3.02 -38.38 36.78
CA GLU A 170 3.76 -39.63 36.57
C GLU A 170 5.07 -39.38 35.81
N MET A 171 5.06 -38.41 34.89
CA MET A 171 6.19 -38.09 34.01
C MET A 171 7.10 -36.98 34.55
N GLU A 172 6.77 -36.39 35.70
CA GLU A 172 7.45 -35.20 36.25
C GLU A 172 7.51 -34.01 35.27
N GLU A 173 6.49 -33.91 34.40
CA GLU A 173 6.35 -32.85 33.39
C GLU A 173 5.19 -31.90 33.71
N SER A 174 5.03 -30.83 32.92
CA SER A 174 3.84 -29.98 33.01
C SER A 174 2.73 -30.50 32.09
N ALA A 175 1.48 -30.47 32.58
CA ALA A 175 0.31 -30.83 31.76
C ALA A 175 0.19 -29.95 30.49
N GLN A 176 0.65 -28.70 30.57
CA GLN A 176 0.72 -27.80 29.42
C GLN A 176 1.69 -28.30 28.36
N LEU A 177 2.88 -28.77 28.75
CA LEU A 177 3.88 -29.31 27.83
C LEU A 177 3.34 -30.54 27.09
N LEU A 178 2.64 -31.44 27.80
CA LEU A 178 2.01 -32.61 27.20
C LEU A 178 0.92 -32.22 26.20
N ALA A 179 0.06 -31.26 26.57
CA ALA A 179 -0.98 -30.74 25.68
C ALA A 179 -0.40 -30.02 24.45
N ASP A 180 0.70 -29.29 24.61
CA ASP A 180 1.40 -28.61 23.52
C ASP A 180 2.06 -29.63 22.57
N ASN A 181 2.63 -30.72 23.10
CA ASN A 181 3.18 -31.81 22.27
C ASN A 181 2.11 -32.44 21.39
N GLU A 182 0.94 -32.75 21.96
CA GLU A 182 -0.18 -33.29 21.20
C GLU A 182 -0.73 -32.30 20.18
N LEU A 183 -0.79 -31.00 20.53
CA LEU A 183 -1.13 -29.96 19.55
C LEU A 183 -0.15 -29.94 18.36
N TYR A 184 1.15 -30.06 18.60
CA TYR A 184 2.12 -30.06 17.49
C TYR A 184 2.01 -31.32 16.63
N ASP A 185 1.76 -32.47 17.25
CA ASP A 185 1.51 -33.72 16.53
C ASP A 185 0.28 -33.63 15.62
N ASP A 186 -0.84 -33.11 16.15
CA ASP A 186 -2.06 -32.89 15.37
C ASP A 186 -1.83 -31.97 14.17
N ILE A 187 -1.02 -30.92 14.34
CA ILE A 187 -0.67 -30.00 13.25
C ILE A 187 0.07 -30.77 12.16
N LEU A 188 1.11 -31.54 12.52
CA LEU A 188 1.91 -32.27 11.54
C LEU A 188 1.09 -33.35 10.85
N ARG A 189 0.26 -34.09 11.58
CA ARG A 189 -0.66 -35.08 11.02
C ARG A 189 -1.63 -34.44 10.03
N PHE A 190 -2.21 -33.29 10.38
CA PHE A 190 -3.03 -32.52 9.46
C PHE A 190 -2.26 -32.14 8.18
N MET A 191 -0.98 -31.75 8.31
CA MET A 191 -0.13 -31.45 7.17
C MET A 191 0.08 -32.66 6.28
N GLU A 192 0.38 -33.82 6.85
CA GLU A 192 0.58 -35.08 6.11
C GLU A 192 -0.70 -35.50 5.36
N GLU A 193 -1.86 -35.43 6.03
CA GLU A 193 -3.16 -35.74 5.42
C GLU A 193 -3.58 -34.74 4.34
N ASN A 194 -3.07 -33.50 4.39
CA ASN A 194 -3.38 -32.43 3.45
C ASN A 194 -2.16 -31.98 2.63
N THR A 195 -1.21 -32.89 2.41
CA THR A 195 0.08 -32.59 1.76
C THR A 195 -0.10 -31.88 0.42
N GLU A 196 -1.00 -32.36 -0.44
CA GLU A 196 -1.25 -31.76 -1.76
C GLU A 196 -1.69 -30.28 -1.67
N ASN A 197 -2.60 -29.95 -0.76
CA ASN A 197 -3.07 -28.57 -0.58
C ASN A 197 -1.98 -27.67 -0.02
N TRP A 198 -1.15 -28.22 0.88
CA TRP A 198 -0.04 -27.50 1.45
C TRP A 198 1.09 -27.26 0.44
N ASP A 199 1.48 -28.28 -0.32
CA ASP A 199 2.47 -28.18 -1.38
C ASP A 199 2.02 -27.19 -2.46
N LYS A 200 0.73 -27.21 -2.82
CA LYS A 200 0.16 -26.20 -3.71
C LYS A 200 0.33 -24.79 -3.15
N LEU A 201 0.05 -24.58 -1.86
CA LEU A 201 0.27 -23.28 -1.21
C LEU A 201 1.75 -22.86 -1.25
N LEU A 202 2.68 -23.77 -0.94
CA LEU A 202 4.12 -23.50 -0.98
C LEU A 202 4.60 -23.18 -2.40
N ASN A 203 4.13 -23.92 -3.40
CA ASN A 203 4.46 -23.67 -4.81
C ASN A 203 3.89 -22.32 -5.29
N ASN A 204 2.72 -21.91 -4.81
CA ASN A 204 2.16 -20.58 -5.08
C ASN A 204 3.05 -19.47 -4.50
N ILE A 205 3.63 -19.65 -3.30
CA ILE A 205 4.58 -18.70 -2.72
C ILE A 205 5.79 -18.52 -3.66
N ASP A 206 6.36 -19.63 -4.14
CA ASP A 206 7.51 -19.60 -5.05
C ASP A 206 7.16 -18.93 -6.40
N SER A 207 5.98 -19.26 -6.95
CA SER A 207 5.47 -18.66 -8.19
C SER A 207 5.27 -17.14 -8.07
N ASP A 208 4.70 -16.68 -6.95
CA ASP A 208 4.50 -15.26 -6.71
C ASP A 208 5.84 -14.52 -6.60
N ILE A 209 6.81 -15.07 -5.88
CA ILE A 209 8.15 -14.49 -5.75
C ILE A 209 8.83 -14.40 -7.12
N LEU A 210 8.76 -15.46 -7.93
CA LEU A 210 9.29 -15.46 -9.29
C LEU A 210 8.61 -14.42 -10.18
N SER A 211 7.30 -14.26 -10.04
CA SER A 211 6.50 -13.29 -10.79
C SER A 211 6.86 -11.85 -10.41
N LEU A 212 7.06 -11.57 -9.11
CA LEU A 212 7.53 -10.28 -8.62
C LEU A 212 8.95 -9.99 -9.14
N ARG A 213 9.84 -10.97 -9.10
CA ARG A 213 11.20 -10.83 -9.61
C ARG A 213 11.22 -10.44 -11.08
N LYS A 214 10.43 -11.12 -11.91
CA LYS A 214 10.27 -10.80 -13.34
C LYS A 214 9.64 -9.43 -13.57
N LYS A 215 8.59 -9.09 -12.82
CA LYS A 215 7.85 -7.84 -12.98
C LYS A 215 8.67 -6.60 -12.65
N TYR A 216 9.55 -6.72 -11.65
CA TYR A 216 10.33 -5.59 -11.13
C TYR A 216 11.82 -5.64 -11.50
N ASN A 217 12.25 -6.60 -12.34
CA ASN A 217 13.64 -6.82 -12.74
C ASN A 217 14.61 -6.88 -11.55
N LEU A 218 14.27 -7.72 -10.56
CA LEU A 218 15.06 -7.93 -9.33
C LEU A 218 16.10 -9.06 -9.47
#